data_AF-A0A930HM26-F1
#
_entry.id   AF-A0A930HM26-F1
#
_cell.length_a   1.000
_cell.length_b   1.000
_cell.length_c   1.000
_cell.angle_alpha   90.00
_cell.angle_beta   90.00
_cell.angle_gamma   90.00
#
_symmetry.space_group_name_H-M   'P 1'
#
loop_
_entity.id
_entity.type
_entity.pdbx_description
1 polymer ?
#
loop_
_entity_poly.entity_id
_entity_poly.type
_entity_poly.pdbx_seq_one_letter_code
_entity_poly.pdbx_strand_id
1 'polypeptide(L)'
;MVTNRQISSEDIQFFDVDLFCGKEKVEGFYAMNLPHRMKCVDLENSEFRLMNFDRNNPEYMFYYMKLRENIFNDDNADIVRCEEMHRSIVVNEKIKKALFEAGLKGLQFSNSIDITPKDRTIYERI
;
A
#
# COMPACT_ATOMS: atom_id res chain seq x y z
N MET A 1 -7.57 26.26 8.95
CA MET A 1 -7.95 25.30 10.00
C MET A 1 -7.41 23.95 9.60
N VAL A 2 -6.48 23.39 10.37
CA VAL A 2 -5.99 22.02 10.14
C VAL A 2 -6.95 21.10 10.88
N THR A 3 -7.85 20.44 10.16
CA THR A 3 -8.70 19.41 10.75
C THR A 3 -7.84 18.19 11.03
N ASN A 4 -7.48 17.99 12.30
CA ASN A 4 -7.00 16.69 12.79
C ASN A 4 -8.14 15.68 12.62
N ARG A 5 -8.19 15.02 11.45
CA ARG A 5 -9.07 13.87 11.25
C ARG A 5 -8.37 12.61 11.74
N GLN A 6 -9.00 12.02 12.74
CA GLN A 6 -8.83 10.64 13.18
C GLN A 6 -9.20 9.73 11.99
N ILE A 7 -8.35 8.74 11.70
CA ILE A 7 -8.64 7.72 10.68
C ILE A 7 -9.98 7.06 11.06
N SER A 8 -10.95 7.06 10.16
CA SER A 8 -12.27 6.47 10.40
C SER A 8 -12.12 4.96 10.60
N SER A 9 -12.87 4.37 11.53
CA SER A 9 -12.96 2.91 11.71
C SER A 9 -13.53 2.18 10.48
N GLU A 10 -14.04 2.91 9.49
CA GLU A 10 -14.51 2.37 8.22
C GLU A 10 -13.36 2.08 7.24
N ASP A 11 -12.24 2.81 7.34
CA ASP A 11 -11.10 2.68 6.42
C ASP A 11 -10.09 1.62 6.87
N ILE A 12 -10.01 1.38 8.19
CA ILE A 12 -9.10 0.41 8.80
C ILE A 12 -9.80 -0.33 9.94
N GLN A 13 -9.61 -1.65 9.99
CA GLN A 13 -10.02 -2.51 11.09
C GLN A 13 -8.79 -3.19 11.69
N PHE A 14 -8.73 -3.25 13.01
CA PHE A 14 -7.69 -3.98 13.75
C PHE A 14 -8.32 -5.16 14.48
N PHE A 15 -7.68 -6.32 14.39
CA PHE A 15 -8.08 -7.53 15.09
C PHE A 15 -6.97 -7.97 16.02
N ASP A 16 -7.34 -8.33 17.25
CA ASP A 16 -6.42 -9.01 18.18
C ASP A 16 -5.97 -10.35 17.59
N VAL A 17 -4.68 -10.63 17.68
CA VAL A 17 -4.10 -11.88 17.18
C VAL A 17 -3.04 -12.43 18.12
N ASP A 18 -3.01 -13.76 18.26
CA ASP A 18 -1.85 -14.43 18.82
C ASP A 18 -0.80 -14.60 17.72
N LEU A 19 0.21 -13.73 17.70
CA LEU A 19 1.33 -13.80 16.76
C LEU A 19 2.44 -14.69 17.34
N PHE A 20 2.89 -15.70 16.58
CA PHE A 20 3.99 -16.58 16.99
C PHE A 20 5.17 -16.49 16.03
N CYS A 21 6.38 -16.33 16.56
CA CYS A 21 7.63 -16.50 15.83
C CYS A 21 8.26 -17.85 16.24
N GLY A 22 8.08 -18.88 15.41
CA GLY A 22 8.43 -20.24 15.78
C GLY A 22 7.54 -20.76 16.92
N LYS A 23 8.11 -20.90 18.12
CA LYS A 23 7.37 -21.32 19.32
C LYS A 23 7.12 -20.18 20.32
N GLU A 24 7.63 -18.98 20.04
CA GLU A 24 7.53 -17.83 20.94
C GLU A 24 6.37 -16.95 20.55
N LYS A 25 5.50 -16.62 21.51
CA LYS A 25 4.43 -15.63 21.31
C LYS A 25 5.01 -14.22 21.36
N VAL A 26 4.64 -13.39 20.40
CA VAL A 26 5.03 -11.98 20.31
C VAL A 26 3.81 -11.12 20.62
N GLU A 27 3.91 -10.30 21.66
CA GLU A 27 2.84 -9.41 22.12
C GLU A 27 2.89 -8.04 21.44
N GLY A 28 1.77 -7.31 21.46
CA GLY A 28 1.69 -5.92 21.00
C GLY A 28 1.42 -5.74 19.51
N PHE A 29 0.99 -6.79 18.81
CA PHE A 29 0.64 -6.76 17.39
C PHE A 29 -0.84 -6.99 17.15
N TYR A 30 -1.37 -6.35 16.10
CA TYR A 30 -2.74 -6.50 15.62
C TYR A 30 -2.70 -6.88 14.14
N ALA A 31 -3.66 -7.70 13.70
CA ALA A 31 -3.90 -7.86 12.27
C ALA A 31 -4.70 -6.68 11.75
N MET A 32 -4.19 -6.04 10.70
CA MET A 32 -4.85 -4.90 10.06
C MET A 32 -5.60 -5.34 8.81
N ASN A 33 -6.87 -4.98 8.70
CA ASN A 33 -7.65 -5.09 7.47
C ASN A 33 -7.95 -3.70 6.90
N LEU A 34 -7.79 -3.59 5.58
CA LEU A 34 -8.09 -2.40 4.79
C LEU A 34 -9.17 -2.83 3.78
N PRO A 35 -10.47 -2.63 4.09
CA PRO A 35 -11.55 -3.04 3.21
C PRO A 35 -11.62 -2.19 1.95
N HIS A 36 -11.22 -0.91 2.04
CA HIS A 36 -11.26 0.01 0.93
C HIS A 36 -10.17 -0.31 -0.11
N ARG A 37 -10.61 -0.51 -1.36
CA ARG A 37 -9.74 -0.82 -2.50
C ARG A 37 -9.89 0.27 -3.55
N MET A 38 -8.77 0.63 -4.16
CA MET A 38 -8.74 1.61 -5.25
C MET A 38 -7.75 1.19 -6.33
N LYS A 39 -8.00 1.67 -7.55
CA LYS A 39 -7.04 1.62 -8.65
C LYS A 39 -5.88 2.55 -8.37
N CYS A 40 -4.72 2.00 -8.06
CA CYS A 40 -3.55 2.77 -7.66
C CYS A 40 -2.48 2.83 -8.74
N VAL A 41 -2.50 1.92 -9.72
CA VAL A 41 -1.42 1.77 -10.69
C VAL A 41 -1.71 2.54 -11.96
N ASP A 42 -0.72 3.29 -12.43
CA ASP A 42 -0.70 3.90 -13.76
C ASP A 42 -0.37 2.80 -14.77
N LEU A 43 -1.41 2.13 -15.27
CA LEU A 43 -1.26 1.03 -16.22
C LEU A 43 -0.71 1.49 -17.58
N GLU A 44 -0.84 2.77 -17.93
CA GLU A 44 -0.29 3.30 -19.20
C GLU A 44 1.23 3.42 -19.14
N ASN A 45 1.77 3.75 -17.96
CA ASN A 45 3.21 3.91 -17.75
C ASN A 45 3.84 2.77 -16.93
N SER A 46 3.13 1.64 -16.76
CA SER A 46 3.64 0.43 -16.11
C SER A 46 3.94 -0.67 -17.13
N GLU A 47 4.90 -1.53 -16.83
CA GLU A 47 5.23 -2.71 -17.65
C GLU A 47 4.72 -3.96 -16.92
N PHE A 48 3.77 -4.67 -17.52
CA PHE A 48 3.15 -5.84 -16.89
C PHE A 48 2.71 -6.92 -17.90
N ARG A 49 2.37 -8.09 -17.35
CA ARG A 49 1.61 -9.13 -18.05
C ARG A 49 0.34 -9.48 -17.27
N LEU A 50 -0.70 -9.83 -18.02
CA LEU A 50 -1.88 -10.45 -17.46
C LEU A 50 -1.58 -11.92 -17.15
N MET A 51 -2.00 -12.35 -15.96
CA MET A 51 -1.80 -13.70 -15.44
C MET A 51 -3.03 -14.59 -15.61
N ASN A 52 -4.17 -14.00 -15.96
CA ASN A 52 -5.42 -14.68 -16.21
C ASN A 52 -6.13 -14.14 -17.47
N PHE A 53 -7.19 -14.83 -17.89
CA PHE A 53 -8.02 -14.45 -19.05
C PHE A 53 -9.33 -13.75 -18.65
N ASP A 54 -9.60 -13.58 -17.34
CA ASP A 54 -10.78 -12.86 -16.86
C ASP A 54 -10.60 -11.36 -17.04
N ARG A 55 -11.34 -10.79 -17.99
CA ARG A 55 -11.30 -9.36 -18.29
C ARG A 55 -11.93 -8.50 -17.20
N ASN A 56 -12.80 -9.06 -16.37
CA ASN A 56 -13.49 -8.33 -15.32
C ASN A 56 -12.67 -8.28 -14.02
N ASN A 57 -11.83 -9.29 -13.78
CA ASN A 57 -10.93 -9.37 -12.63
C ASN A 57 -9.50 -9.71 -13.08
N PRO A 58 -8.81 -8.80 -13.78
CA PRO A 58 -7.47 -9.05 -14.28
C PRO A 58 -6.47 -9.23 -13.14
N GLU A 59 -5.61 -10.24 -13.26
CA GLU A 59 -4.46 -10.44 -12.39
C GLU A 59 -3.18 -10.01 -13.09
N TYR A 60 -2.34 -9.24 -12.40
CA TYR A 60 -1.16 -8.60 -12.99
C TYR A 60 0.14 -9.16 -12.41
N MET A 61 1.12 -9.38 -13.29
CA MET A 61 2.53 -9.47 -12.93
C MET A 61 3.25 -8.22 -13.44
N PHE A 62 3.62 -7.33 -12.52
CA PHE A 62 4.36 -6.12 -12.86
C PHE A 62 5.87 -6.39 -12.93
N TYR A 63 6.48 -6.02 -14.05
CA TYR A 63 7.93 -5.87 -14.20
C TYR A 63 8.40 -4.49 -13.77
N TYR A 64 7.58 -3.48 -14.08
CA TYR A 64 7.72 -2.12 -13.59
C TYR A 64 6.33 -1.61 -13.21
N MET A 65 6.14 -1.26 -11.95
CA MET A 65 4.90 -0.73 -11.41
C MET A 65 5.12 0.75 -11.08
N LYS A 66 4.29 1.64 -11.64
CA LYS A 66 4.26 3.05 -11.30
C LYS A 66 2.91 3.40 -10.70
N LEU A 67 2.91 4.07 -9.55
CA LEU A 67 1.68 4.58 -8.95
C LEU A 67 1.12 5.74 -9.78
N ARG A 68 -0.21 5.87 -9.81
CA ARG A 68 -0.89 7.07 -10.33
C ARG A 68 -0.52 8.27 -9.47
N GLU A 69 -0.53 9.43 -10.09
CA GLU A 69 -0.55 10.69 -9.36
C GLU A 69 -1.95 10.91 -8.77
N ASN A 70 -2.04 11.65 -7.67
CA ASN A 70 -3.32 12.15 -7.14
C ASN A 70 -4.34 11.06 -6.75
N ILE A 71 -3.89 9.85 -6.36
CA ILE A 71 -4.76 8.72 -5.96
C ILE A 71 -5.84 9.12 -4.95
N PHE A 72 -5.49 10.02 -4.02
CA PHE A 72 -6.35 10.45 -2.92
C PHE A 72 -7.04 11.82 -3.17
N ASN A 73 -6.97 12.39 -4.37
CA ASN A 73 -7.57 13.71 -4.60
C ASN A 73 -9.10 13.63 -4.77
N ASP A 74 -9.59 12.54 -5.33
CA ASP A 74 -11.02 12.34 -5.61
C ASP A 74 -11.74 11.52 -4.52
N ASP A 75 -11.00 11.04 -3.53
CA ASP A 75 -11.49 10.18 -2.46
C ASP A 75 -11.00 10.68 -1.09
N ASN A 76 -11.84 10.63 -0.07
CA ASN A 76 -11.51 11.10 1.28
C ASN A 76 -10.67 10.08 2.08
N ALA A 77 -9.96 9.17 1.41
CA ALA A 77 -9.15 8.14 2.04
C ALA A 77 -7.71 8.63 2.31
N ASP A 78 -7.10 8.15 3.40
CA ASP A 78 -5.69 8.38 3.73
C ASP A 78 -4.80 7.15 3.41
N ILE A 79 -5.42 5.98 3.29
CA ILE A 79 -4.80 4.66 3.12
C ILE A 79 -5.77 3.72 2.42
N VAL A 80 -5.27 2.94 1.46
CA VAL A 80 -6.07 1.98 0.69
C VAL A 80 -5.27 0.73 0.33
N ARG A 81 -6.00 -0.32 -0.05
CA ARG A 81 -5.40 -1.52 -0.68
C ARG A 81 -5.44 -1.36 -2.20
N CYS A 82 -4.30 -1.58 -2.85
CA CYS A 82 -4.20 -1.50 -4.30
C CYS A 82 -5.00 -2.63 -4.97
N GLU A 83 -5.92 -2.28 -5.88
CA GLU A 83 -6.70 -3.26 -6.66
C GLU A 83 -5.82 -4.09 -7.58
N GLU A 84 -4.86 -3.47 -8.27
CA GLU A 84 -4.02 -4.16 -9.24
C GLU A 84 -2.94 -5.04 -8.58
N MET A 85 -2.62 -4.79 -7.31
CA MET A 85 -1.61 -5.52 -6.54
C MET A 85 -2.06 -5.63 -5.08
N HIS A 86 -2.88 -6.64 -4.76
CA HIS A 86 -3.54 -6.80 -3.44
C HIS A 86 -2.60 -6.83 -2.23
N ARG A 87 -1.31 -7.13 -2.43
CA ARG A 87 -0.27 -7.14 -1.38
C ARG A 87 0.28 -5.75 -1.06
N SER A 88 -0.04 -4.76 -1.88
CA SER A 88 0.43 -3.39 -1.75
C SER A 88 -0.61 -2.53 -1.04
N ILE A 89 -0.12 -1.81 -0.03
CA ILE A 89 -0.86 -0.77 0.68
C ILE A 89 -0.34 0.57 0.16
N VAL A 90 -1.26 1.46 -0.22
CA VAL A 90 -0.93 2.81 -0.66
C VAL A 90 -1.41 3.78 0.40
N VAL A 91 -0.54 4.71 0.77
CA VAL A 91 -0.80 5.73 1.79
C VAL A 91 -0.53 7.11 1.20
N ASN A 92 -1.20 8.12 1.71
CA ASN A 92 -0.89 9.49 1.34
C ASN A 92 0.34 10.03 2.10
N GLU A 93 0.77 11.22 1.72
CA GLU A 93 1.94 11.87 2.33
C GLU A 93 1.75 12.22 3.82
N LYS A 94 0.50 12.39 4.28
CA LYS A 94 0.19 12.63 5.70
C LYS A 94 0.55 11.39 6.53
N ILE A 95 0.10 10.21 6.12
CA ILE A 95 0.41 8.95 6.81
C ILE A 95 1.91 8.63 6.69
N LYS A 96 2.51 8.76 5.51
CA LYS A 96 3.95 8.57 5.32
C LYS A 96 4.75 9.43 6.31
N LYS A 97 4.49 10.73 6.39
CA LYS A 97 5.17 11.64 7.34
C LYS A 97 5.01 11.20 8.79
N ALA A 98 3.79 10.85 9.21
CA ALA A 98 3.55 10.37 10.57
C ALA A 98 4.37 9.10 10.91
N LEU A 99 4.53 8.19 9.95
CA LEU A 99 5.34 6.98 10.13
C LEU A 99 6.85 7.29 10.20
N PHE A 100 7.33 8.27 9.41
CA PHE A 100 8.70 8.80 9.50
C PHE A 100 8.97 9.45 10.86
N GLU A 101 8.09 10.32 11.31
CA GLU A 101 8.21 11.03 12.60
C GLU A 101 8.16 10.08 13.80
N ALA A 102 7.40 8.98 13.69
CA ALA A 102 7.35 7.93 14.70
C ALA A 102 8.63 7.07 14.75
N GLY A 103 9.54 7.20 13.78
CA GLY A 103 10.81 6.45 13.74
C GLY A 103 10.62 4.94 13.55
N LEU A 104 9.54 4.52 12.87
CA LEU A 104 9.25 3.11 12.60
C LEU A 104 10.30 2.53 11.64
N LYS A 105 10.93 1.42 12.04
CA LYS A 105 12.00 0.80 11.27
C LYS A 105 11.45 -0.20 10.24
N GLY A 106 12.19 -0.37 9.15
CA GLY A 106 11.94 -1.45 8.19
C GLY A 106 10.82 -1.13 7.20
N LEU A 107 10.50 0.16 7.03
CA LEU A 107 9.53 0.64 6.05
C LEU A 107 10.25 1.14 4.80
N GLN A 108 9.69 0.82 3.63
CA GLN A 108 10.08 1.38 2.35
C GLN A 108 8.84 1.93 1.65
N PHE A 109 8.83 3.22 1.34
CA PHE A 109 7.79 3.87 0.57
C PHE A 109 8.26 4.00 -0.87
N SER A 110 7.51 3.46 -1.83
CA SER A 110 7.92 3.44 -3.24
C SER A 110 6.85 4.06 -4.12
N ASN A 111 7.24 5.04 -4.94
CA ASN A 111 6.39 5.59 -6.00
C ASN A 111 6.41 4.70 -7.25
N SER A 112 7.52 3.97 -7.44
CA SER A 112 7.67 2.96 -8.48
C SER A 112 8.52 1.79 -7.99
N ILE A 113 8.26 0.61 -8.55
CA ILE A 113 9.01 -0.63 -8.28
C ILE A 113 9.41 -1.24 -9.63
N ASP A 114 10.71 -1.39 -9.85
CA ASP A 114 11.28 -2.01 -11.05
C ASP A 114 12.05 -3.28 -10.68
N ILE A 115 11.64 -4.42 -11.23
CA ILE A 115 12.35 -5.70 -11.08
C ILE A 115 13.16 -6.07 -12.33
N THR A 116 13.20 -5.17 -13.31
CA THR A 116 14.01 -5.32 -14.52
C THR A 116 15.40 -4.70 -14.32
N PRO A 117 16.36 -4.99 -15.23
CA PRO A 117 17.69 -4.35 -15.20
C PRO A 117 17.70 -2.83 -15.45
N LYS A 118 16.55 -2.19 -15.67
CA LYS A 118 16.46 -0.75 -15.98
C LYS A 118 16.58 0.16 -14.74
N ASP A 119 16.48 -0.40 -13.53
CA ASP A 119 16.70 0.28 -12.25
C ASP A 119 15.89 1.59 -12.06
N ARG A 120 14.58 1.56 -12.38
CA ARG A 120 13.68 2.72 -12.29
C ARG A 120 12.90 2.83 -10.97
N THR A 121 13.32 2.12 -9.92
CA THR A 121 12.64 2.14 -8.62
C THR A 121 12.88 3.48 -7.93
N ILE A 122 11.80 4.20 -7.58
CA ILE A 122 11.85 5.44 -6.80
C ILE A 122 11.28 5.14 -5.43
N TYR A 123 12.12 5.25 -4.39
CA TYR A 123 11.72 4.92 -3.03
C TYR A 123 12.46 5.74 -1.96
N GLU A 124 11.88 5.74 -0.76
CA GLU A 124 12.45 6.30 0.48
C GLU A 124 12.36 5.23 1.59
N ARG A 125 13.37 5.15 2.46
CA ARG A 125 13.45 4.16 3.57
C ARG A 125 13.54 4.86 4.92
N ILE A 126 12.98 4.20 5.94
CA ILE A 126 13.18 4.50 7.37
C ILE A 126 14.05 3.42 8.02
#